data_AF-A0A350PLL3-F1
#
_entry.id   AF-A0A350PLL3-F1
#
_cell.length_a   1.000
_cell.length_b   1.000
_cell.length_c   1.000
_cell.angle_alpha   90.00
_cell.angle_beta   90.00
_cell.angle_gamma   90.00
#
_symmetry.space_group_name_H-M   'P 1'
#
loop_
_entity.id
_entity.type
_entity.pdbx_description
1 polymer ?
#
loop_
_entity_poly.entity_id
_entity_poly.type
_entity_poly.pdbx_seq_one_letter_code
_entity_poly.pdbx_strand_id
1 'polypeptide(L)' 'MEFFAGKDGFVWFQGVVENRNDPEMLGRVQVRCLGFHSENKQELPSEDLPWAYPIQPITSAAMSG' A
#
# COMPACT_ATOMS: atom_id res chain seq x y z
N MET A 1 22.20 11.15 -3.63
CA MET A 1 21.65 11.21 -2.26
C MET A 1 20.59 10.14 -2.20
N GLU A 2 20.81 9.07 -1.46
CA GLU A 2 19.87 7.94 -1.42
C GLU A 2 18.62 8.32 -0.62
N PHE A 3 17.45 8.18 -1.25
CA PHE A 3 16.15 8.32 -0.61
C PHE A 3 15.75 6.94 -0.10
N PHE A 4 15.54 6.80 1.20
CA PHE A 4 15.05 5.57 1.83
C PHE A 4 13.75 5.83 2.59
N ALA A 5 12.92 4.79 2.70
CA ALA A 5 11.64 4.87 3.38
C ALA A 5 11.84 5.28 4.86
N GLY A 6 11.17 6.35 5.28
CA GLY A 6 11.23 6.87 6.65
C GLY A 6 12.05 8.16 6.85
N LYS A 7 12.71 8.67 5.82
CA LYS A 7 13.29 10.02 5.84
C LYS A 7 12.20 11.06 5.52
N ASP A 8 12.10 12.12 6.33
CA ASP A 8 11.14 13.24 6.23
C ASP A 8 9.68 12.96 6.67
N GLY A 9 9.45 12.69 7.96
CA GLY A 9 8.09 12.74 8.53
C GLY A 9 7.26 11.48 8.29
N PHE A 10 7.81 10.32 8.63
CA PHE A 10 7.12 9.04 8.59
C PHE A 10 5.78 9.08 9.36
N VAL A 11 4.67 8.94 8.64
CA VAL A 11 3.32 8.81 9.21
C VAL A 11 2.90 7.35 9.14
N TRP A 12 2.68 6.73 10.29
CA TRP A 12 2.15 5.38 10.37
C TRP A 12 0.62 5.39 10.28
N PHE A 13 0.03 4.31 9.76
CA PHE A 13 -1.41 4.11 9.74
C PHE A 13 -1.76 2.65 9.98
N GLN A 14 -3.03 2.40 10.31
CA GLN A 14 -3.64 1.08 10.29
C GLN A 14 -4.78 1.08 9.27
N GLY A 15 -5.06 -0.07 8.66
CA GLY A 15 -6.08 -0.16 7.61
C GLY A 15 -6.39 -1.58 7.18
N VAL A 16 -7.35 -1.71 6.27
CA VAL A 16 -7.81 -3.00 5.72
C VAL A 16 -7.49 -3.06 4.23
N VAL A 17 -6.92 -4.18 3.78
CA VAL A 17 -6.72 -4.46 2.34
C VAL A 17 -8.07 -4.76 1.71
N GLU A 18 -8.46 -3.97 0.71
CA GLU A 18 -9.72 -4.17 -0.01
C GLU A 18 -9.54 -4.77 -1.41
N ASN A 19 -8.35 -4.63 -2.02
CA ASN A 19 -8.03 -5.22 -3.31
C ASN A 19 -6.57 -5.70 -3.37
N ARG A 20 -6.37 -6.87 -4.00
CA ARG A 20 -5.07 -7.53 -4.20
C ARG A 20 -4.76 -7.84 -5.67
N ASN A 21 -5.68 -7.54 -6.58
CA ASN A 21 -5.57 -7.88 -7.99
C ASN A 21 -4.77 -6.79 -8.71
N ASP A 22 -3.48 -6.69 -8.41
CA ASP A 22 -2.57 -5.73 -9.04
C ASP A 22 -2.40 -6.05 -10.53
N PRO A 23 -2.83 -5.17 -11.46
CA PRO A 23 -2.69 -5.40 -12.90
C PRO A 23 -1.24 -5.56 -13.36
N GLU A 24 -0.31 -4.88 -12.68
CA GLU A 24 1.12 -4.89 -13.02
C GLU A 24 1.87 -6.05 -12.33
N MET A 25 1.17 -6.84 -11.50
CA MET A 25 1.73 -7.99 -10.78
C MET A 25 2.98 -7.66 -9.94
N LEU A 26 3.07 -6.44 -9.42
CA LEU A 26 4.18 -5.98 -8.57
C LEU A 26 3.94 -6.33 -7.09
N GLY A 27 2.83 -6.99 -6.78
CA GLY A 27 2.42 -7.33 -5.42
C GLY A 27 1.84 -6.17 -4.63
N ARG A 28 1.38 -5.10 -5.30
CA ARG A 28 0.74 -3.97 -4.62
C ARG A 28 -0.65 -4.34 -4.12
N VAL A 29 -1.12 -3.62 -3.11
CA VAL A 29 -2.46 -3.76 -2.54
C VAL A 29 -3.14 -2.40 -2.37
N GLN A 30 -4.45 -2.34 -2.50
CA GLN A 30 -5.21 -1.14 -2.13
C GLN A 30 -5.69 -1.27 -0.69
N VAL A 31 -5.33 -0.29 0.15
CA VAL A 31 -5.60 -0.29 1.59
C VAL A 31 -6.47 0.90 1.97
N ARG A 32 -7.55 0.65 2.72
CA ARG A 32 -8.35 1.71 3.33
C ARG A 32 -7.77 2.05 4.71
N CYS A 33 -7.14 3.22 4.82
CA CYS A 33 -6.53 3.71 6.05
C CYS A 33 -7.59 4.22 7.03
N LEU A 34 -7.64 3.65 8.23
CA LEU A 34 -8.58 4.01 9.28
C LEU A 34 -8.37 5.47 9.71
N GLY A 35 -9.47 6.23 9.78
CA GLY A 35 -9.45 7.63 10.20
C GLY A 35 -8.91 8.63 9.16
N PHE A 36 -8.51 8.15 7.97
CA PHE A 36 -8.02 9.01 6.88
C PHE A 36 -8.85 8.85 5.60
N HIS A 37 -9.17 7.62 5.20
CA HIS A 37 -10.07 7.36 4.07
C HIS A 37 -11.53 7.30 4.56
N SER A 38 -12.47 7.79 3.74
CA SER A 38 -13.91 7.64 4.04
C SER A 38 -14.27 6.17 4.21
N GLU A 39 -15.11 5.85 5.18
CA GLU A 39 -15.64 4.48 5.36
C GLU A 39 -16.76 4.17 4.35
N ASN A 40 -17.36 5.21 3.76
CA ASN A 40 -18.41 5.07 2.77
C ASN A 40 -17.83 4.65 1.42
N LYS A 41 -18.08 3.39 1.04
CA LYS A 41 -17.61 2.82 -0.23
C LYS A 41 -18.29 3.38 -1.48
N GLN A 42 -19.41 4.08 -1.33
CA GLN A 42 -20.03 4.78 -2.46
C GLN A 42 -19.33 6.11 -2.75
N GLU A 43 -18.80 6.77 -1.72
CA GLU A 43 -18.02 8.00 -1.87
C GLU A 43 -16.58 7.73 -2.29
N LEU A 44 -15.98 6.66 -1.75
CA LEU A 44 -14.65 6.21 -2.11
C LEU A 44 -14.65 4.69 -2.37
N PRO A 45 -14.95 4.27 -3.61
CA PRO A 45 -14.86 2.89 -4.04
C PRO A 45 -13.47 2.27 -3.77
N SER A 46 -13.43 0.94 -3.59
CA SER A 46 -12.18 0.22 -3.30
C SER A 46 -11.15 0.35 -4.44
N GLU A 47 -11.63 0.44 -5.68
CA GLU A 47 -10.80 0.58 -6.89
C GLU A 47 -10.11 1.95 -7.02
N ASP A 48 -10.64 2.98 -6.35
CA ASP A 48 -10.09 4.34 -6.35
C ASP A 48 -9.04 4.56 -5.24
N LEU A 49 -8.86 3.59 -4.35
CA LEU A 49 -7.83 3.63 -3.31
C LEU A 49 -6.43 3.60 -3.93
N PRO A 50 -5.44 4.30 -3.36
CA PRO A 50 -4.08 4.25 -3.85
C PRO A 50 -3.46 2.86 -3.65
N TRP A 51 -2.62 2.45 -4.60
CA TRP A 51 -1.80 1.24 -4.48
C TRP A 51 -0.66 1.46 -3.48
N ALA A 52 -0.51 0.53 -2.55
CA ALA A 52 0.57 0.47 -1.57
C ALA A 52 1.50 -0.72 -1.84
N TYR A 53 2.80 -0.51 -1.65
CA TYR A 53 3.81 -1.55 -1.78
C TYR A 53 4.06 -2.23 -0.42
N PRO A 54 3.87 -3.56 -0.31
CA PRO A 54 4.37 -4.30 0.83
C PRO A 54 5.89 -4.44 0.73
N ILE A 55 6.55 -4.38 1.89
CA ILE A 55 7.98 -4.68 2.00
C ILE A 55 8.13 -6.19 2.18
N GLN A 56 8.95 -6.82 1.33
CA GLN A 56 9.21 -8.26 1.39
C GLN A 56 10.03 -8.63 2.65
N PRO A 57 9.91 -9.87 3.16
CA PRO A 57 10.74 -10.35 4.26
C PRO A 57 12.23 -10.31 3.92
N ILE A 58 13.09 -10.21 4.95
CA ILE A 58 14.55 -10.10 4.81
C ILE A 58 15.22 -11.28 4.08
N THR A 59 14.53 -12.42 3.95
CA THR A 59 15.01 -13.60 3.24
C THR A 59 14.75 -13.54 1.73
N SER A 60 14.08 -12.49 1.24
CA SER A 60 13.86 -12.26 -0.19
C SER A 60 14.81 -11.20 -0.72
N ALA A 61 15.49 -11.50 -1.82
CA ALA A 61 16.33 -10.52 -2.52
C ALA A 61 15.51 -9.51 -3.35
N ALA A 62 14.22 -9.79 -3.61
CA ALA A 62 13.36 -9.00 -4.48
C ALA A 62 13.93 -8.78 -5.91
N MET A 63 14.78 -9.70 -6.38
CA MET A 63 15.52 -9.58 -7.65
C MET A 63 15.44 -10.90 -8.42
N SER A 64 15.12 -10.81 -9.72
CA SER A 64 15.12 -11.91 -10.70
C SER A 64 14.40 -13.19 -10.21
N GLY A 65 13.07 -13.11 -10.10
CA GLY A 65 12.18 -14.24 -9.81
C GLY A 65 11.82 -15.09 -11.02
#